data_AF-A0A220Y780-F1
#
_entry.id   AF-A0A220Y780-F1
#
_cell.length_a   1.000
_cell.length_b   1.000
_cell.length_c   1.000
_cell.angle_alpha   90.00
_cell.angle_beta   90.00
_cell.angle_gamma   90.00
#
_symmetry.space_group_name_H-M   'P 1'
#
loop_
_entity.id
_entity.type
_entity.pdbx_description
1 polymer ?
#
loop_
_entity_poly.entity_id
_entity_poly.type
_entity_poly.pdbx_seq_one_letter_code
_entity_poly.pdbx_strand_id
1 'polypeptide(L)'
;MTTTATTSNHTPAQSVSSTTRTRSMLDGRRDDSMRRRRRVLAAIDQAAAAGDRLSATAIARAAAVDRTFLYRHPDLLEKIHALQADPVPSEHTGPGVTRASLQADLLAAHERAARLGARIQQLEKRLSEALGEQTWRESGLGARTDIDALHQRISQLEQHNLDLKQQLDEREEDLAAARAANRELMARLNTPTRLR
;
A
#
# COMPACT_ATOMS: atom_id res chain seq x y z
N MET A 1 32.08 -83.33 23.68
CA MET A 1 31.69 -81.95 24.01
C MET A 1 31.18 -81.30 22.72
N THR A 2 29.86 -81.23 22.53
CA THR A 2 29.05 -79.98 22.58
C THR A 2 29.60 -78.90 21.63
N THR A 3 28.91 -78.34 20.63
CA THR A 3 27.48 -78.03 20.47
C THR A 3 27.20 -77.71 19.00
N THR A 4 26.17 -78.29 18.38
CA THR A 4 25.60 -77.84 17.09
C THR A 4 24.61 -76.70 17.32
N ALA A 5 24.81 -75.56 16.64
CA ALA A 5 23.97 -74.38 16.72
C ALA A 5 22.72 -74.48 15.83
N THR A 6 21.57 -74.53 16.51
CA THR A 6 20.29 -73.84 16.27
C THR A 6 19.90 -73.42 14.84
N THR A 7 18.97 -74.21 14.31
CA THR A 7 17.84 -73.87 13.44
C THR A 7 17.31 -72.43 13.54
N SER A 8 17.10 -71.78 12.39
CA SER A 8 15.94 -70.89 12.22
C SER A 8 15.42 -70.96 10.77
N ASN A 9 14.55 -71.94 10.53
CA ASN A 9 13.70 -71.96 9.33
C ASN A 9 12.56 -70.95 9.55
N HIS A 10 12.57 -69.82 8.84
CA HIS A 10 11.42 -68.93 8.74
C HIS A 10 10.68 -69.18 7.42
N THR A 11 9.41 -69.59 7.57
CA THR A 11 8.46 -70.04 6.56
C THR A 11 8.17 -69.00 5.46
N PRO A 12 8.29 -69.31 4.15
CA PRO A 12 8.04 -68.36 3.06
C PRO A 12 6.55 -68.10 2.72
N ALA A 13 5.61 -68.86 3.28
CA ALA A 13 4.19 -68.85 2.89
C ALA A 13 3.39 -67.58 3.32
N GLN A 14 3.89 -66.78 4.27
CA GLN A 14 3.20 -65.56 4.73
C GLN A 14 3.49 -64.32 3.84
N SER A 15 4.56 -64.32 3.04
CA SER A 15 4.96 -63.16 2.22
C SER A 15 4.14 -63.00 0.92
N VAL A 16 3.69 -64.12 0.34
CA VAL A 16 2.93 -64.13 -0.92
C VAL A 16 1.47 -63.71 -0.71
N SER A 17 0.88 -64.03 0.45
CA SER A 17 -0.50 -63.67 0.79
C SER A 17 -0.65 -62.19 1.16
N SER A 18 0.35 -61.58 1.79
CA SER A 18 0.41 -60.14 2.03
C SER A 18 0.64 -59.33 0.74
N THR A 19 1.45 -59.84 -0.18
CA THR A 19 1.67 -59.21 -1.50
C THR A 19 0.41 -59.26 -2.40
N THR A 20 -0.33 -60.37 -2.39
CA THR A 20 -1.60 -60.47 -3.14
C THR A 20 -2.70 -59.58 -2.54
N ARG A 21 -2.77 -59.47 -1.21
CA ARG A 21 -3.71 -58.57 -0.52
C ARG A 21 -3.40 -57.10 -0.78
N THR A 22 -2.13 -56.71 -0.79
CA THR A 22 -1.73 -55.32 -1.09
C THR A 22 -2.00 -54.97 -2.55
N ARG A 23 -1.82 -55.91 -3.48
CA ARG A 23 -2.15 -55.73 -4.89
C ARG A 23 -3.66 -55.56 -5.12
N SER A 24 -4.51 -56.37 -4.49
CA SER A 24 -5.97 -56.22 -4.59
C SER A 24 -6.46 -54.89 -4.01
N MET A 25 -5.85 -54.38 -2.93
CA MET A 25 -6.15 -53.05 -2.40
C MET A 25 -5.70 -51.92 -3.32
N LEU A 26 -4.55 -52.05 -3.98
CA LEU A 26 -4.06 -51.07 -4.95
C LEU A 26 -4.97 -51.01 -6.20
N ASP A 27 -5.39 -52.17 -6.69
CA ASP A 27 -6.31 -52.26 -7.84
C ASP A 27 -7.70 -51.69 -7.48
N GLY A 28 -8.21 -51.97 -6.27
CA GLY A 28 -9.45 -51.35 -5.78
C GLY A 28 -9.38 -49.82 -5.70
N ARG A 29 -8.24 -49.25 -5.28
CA ARG A 29 -8.02 -47.79 -5.24
C ARG A 29 -7.92 -47.17 -6.65
N ARG A 30 -7.31 -47.89 -7.59
CA ARG A 30 -7.25 -47.48 -9.00
C ARG A 30 -8.64 -47.46 -9.62
N ASP A 31 -9.43 -48.49 -9.38
CA ASP A 31 -10.81 -48.57 -9.87
C ASP A 31 -11.70 -47.48 -9.30
N ASP A 32 -11.58 -47.18 -8.00
CA ASP A 32 -12.30 -46.07 -7.38
C ASP A 32 -11.90 -44.71 -7.98
N SER A 33 -10.60 -44.50 -8.21
CA SER A 33 -10.09 -43.29 -8.86
C SER A 33 -10.62 -43.14 -10.28
N MET A 34 -10.69 -44.25 -11.04
CA MET A 34 -11.26 -44.27 -12.39
C MET A 34 -12.77 -43.99 -12.39
N ARG A 35 -13.52 -44.52 -11.42
CA ARG A 35 -14.95 -44.22 -11.26
C ARG A 35 -15.19 -42.75 -10.93
N ARG A 36 -14.41 -42.15 -10.02
CA ARG A 36 -14.48 -40.71 -9.71
C ARG A 36 -14.15 -39.86 -10.93
N ARG A 37 -13.11 -40.22 -11.68
CA ARG A 37 -12.73 -39.54 -12.91
C ARG A 37 -13.84 -39.58 -13.97
N ARG A 38 -14.45 -40.75 -14.19
CA ARG A 38 -15.59 -40.88 -15.12
C ARG A 38 -16.77 -39.99 -14.72
N ARG A 39 -17.09 -39.90 -13.43
CA ARG A 39 -18.14 -38.99 -12.92
C ARG A 39 -17.81 -37.52 -13.17
N VAL A 40 -16.55 -37.12 -13.00
CA VAL A 40 -16.13 -35.74 -13.29
C VAL A 40 -16.25 -35.43 -14.78
N LEU A 41 -15.80 -36.32 -15.66
CA LEU A 41 -15.94 -36.13 -17.11
C LEU A 41 -17.41 -36.02 -17.52
N ALA A 42 -18.27 -36.91 -17.02
CA ALA A 42 -19.70 -36.85 -17.29
C ALA A 42 -20.35 -35.53 -16.80
N ALA A 43 -19.92 -35.02 -15.64
CA ALA A 43 -20.39 -33.72 -15.13
C ALA A 43 -19.92 -32.55 -16.01
N ILE A 44 -18.71 -32.63 -16.57
CA ILE A 44 -18.20 -31.63 -17.53
C ILE A 44 -19.00 -31.68 -18.83
N ASP A 45 -19.27 -32.87 -19.37
CA ASP A 45 -20.04 -33.04 -20.60
C ASP A 45 -21.48 -32.56 -20.42
N GLN A 46 -22.09 -32.83 -19.26
CA GLN A 46 -23.42 -32.33 -18.92
C GLN A 46 -23.45 -30.80 -18.78
N ALA A 47 -22.41 -30.21 -18.18
CA ALA A 47 -22.26 -28.76 -18.10
C ALA A 47 -22.18 -28.12 -19.49
N ALA A 48 -21.39 -28.74 -20.38
CA ALA A 48 -21.26 -28.31 -21.76
C ALA A 48 -22.59 -28.39 -22.52
N ALA A 49 -23.34 -29.49 -22.37
CA ALA A 49 -24.65 -29.67 -23.00
C ALA A 49 -25.72 -28.68 -22.48
N ALA A 50 -25.67 -28.33 -21.19
CA ALA A 50 -26.57 -27.34 -20.59
C ALA A 50 -26.22 -25.90 -20.97
N GLY A 51 -25.02 -25.65 -21.51
CA GLY A 51 -24.50 -24.30 -21.77
C GLY A 51 -24.12 -23.53 -20.50
N ASP A 52 -24.12 -24.21 -19.34
CA ASP A 52 -23.83 -23.59 -18.05
C ASP A 52 -22.33 -23.51 -17.78
N ARG A 53 -21.85 -22.30 -17.48
CA ARG A 53 -20.47 -22.08 -17.03
C ARG A 53 -20.32 -22.50 -15.56
N LEU A 54 -20.09 -23.79 -15.33
CA LEU A 54 -19.84 -24.30 -13.98
C LEU A 54 -18.38 -24.07 -13.57
N SER A 55 -18.19 -23.55 -12.35
CA SER A 55 -16.86 -23.41 -11.73
C SER A 55 -16.32 -24.78 -11.29
N ALA A 56 -15.00 -24.89 -11.08
CA ALA A 56 -14.39 -26.15 -10.62
C ALA A 56 -15.03 -26.69 -9.32
N THR A 57 -15.50 -25.80 -8.43
CA THR A 57 -16.24 -26.20 -7.22
C THR A 57 -17.64 -26.70 -7.52
N ALA A 58 -18.33 -26.12 -8.51
CA ALA A 58 -19.64 -26.60 -8.93
C ALA A 58 -19.55 -27.97 -9.61
N ILE A 59 -18.52 -28.20 -10.44
CA ILE A 59 -18.26 -29.49 -11.10
C ILE A 59 -17.88 -30.57 -10.09
N ALA A 60 -17.05 -30.25 -9.08
CA ALA A 60 -16.75 -31.17 -7.98
C ALA A 60 -18.02 -31.63 -7.25
N ARG A 61 -18.93 -30.70 -6.98
CA ARG A 61 -20.22 -30.98 -6.34
C ARG A 61 -21.12 -31.84 -7.23
N ALA A 62 -21.24 -31.52 -8.51
CA ALA A 62 -22.04 -32.28 -9.47
C ALA A 62 -21.52 -33.72 -9.66
N ALA A 63 -20.20 -33.90 -9.65
CA ALA A 63 -19.58 -35.22 -9.75
C ALA A 63 -19.58 -36.00 -8.41
N ALA A 64 -19.99 -35.38 -7.31
CA ALA A 64 -19.88 -35.89 -5.94
C ALA A 64 -18.45 -36.34 -5.59
N VAL A 65 -17.47 -35.46 -5.83
CA VAL A 65 -16.04 -35.65 -5.54
C VAL A 65 -15.48 -34.47 -4.75
N ASP A 66 -14.50 -34.72 -3.89
CA ASP A 66 -13.80 -33.68 -3.13
C ASP A 66 -12.96 -32.76 -4.03
N ARG A 67 -12.88 -31.46 -3.68
CA ARG A 67 -12.14 -30.44 -4.44
C ARG A 67 -10.65 -30.78 -4.60
N THR A 68 -10.05 -31.43 -3.59
CA THR A 68 -8.64 -31.84 -3.61
C THR A 68 -8.34 -32.84 -4.71
N PHE A 69 -9.33 -33.66 -5.10
CA PHE A 69 -9.18 -34.60 -6.21
C PHE A 69 -8.98 -33.87 -7.54
N LEU A 70 -9.72 -32.79 -7.80
CA LEU A 70 -9.56 -32.00 -9.02
C LEU A 70 -8.17 -31.34 -9.07
N TYR A 71 -7.69 -30.80 -7.95
CA TYR A 71 -6.34 -30.21 -7.90
C TYR A 71 -5.19 -31.20 -8.04
N ARG A 72 -5.42 -32.47 -7.69
CA ARG A 72 -4.44 -33.54 -7.92
C ARG A 72 -4.38 -33.97 -9.40
N HIS A 73 -5.39 -33.63 -10.19
CA HIS A 73 -5.54 -34.04 -11.59
C HIS A 73 -5.56 -32.81 -12.52
N PRO A 74 -4.38 -32.31 -12.95
CA PRO A 74 -4.26 -31.06 -13.71
C PRO A 74 -4.99 -31.11 -15.06
N ASP A 75 -5.06 -32.29 -15.66
CA ASP A 75 -5.77 -32.54 -16.91
C ASP A 75 -7.29 -32.33 -16.83
N LEU A 76 -7.91 -32.62 -15.67
CA LEU A 76 -9.32 -32.32 -15.44
C LEU A 76 -9.54 -30.81 -15.28
N LEU A 77 -8.59 -30.10 -14.66
CA LEU A 77 -8.66 -28.64 -14.54
C LEU A 77 -8.49 -27.94 -15.89
N GLU A 78 -7.58 -28.42 -16.73
CA GLU A 78 -7.41 -27.91 -18.10
C GLU A 78 -8.72 -28.03 -18.91
N LYS A 79 -9.43 -29.15 -18.81
CA LYS A 79 -10.74 -29.33 -19.47
C LYS A 79 -11.80 -28.36 -18.95
N ILE A 80 -11.83 -28.12 -17.64
CA ILE A 80 -12.74 -27.14 -17.04
C ILE A 80 -12.41 -25.73 -17.50
N HIS A 81 -11.12 -25.37 -17.56
CA HIS A 81 -10.67 -24.08 -18.08
C HIS A 81 -10.97 -23.93 -19.58
N ALA A 82 -10.81 -24.97 -20.38
CA ALA A 82 -11.17 -24.98 -21.79
C ALA A 82 -12.68 -24.73 -21.99
N LEU A 83 -13.54 -25.41 -21.21
CA LEU A 83 -14.98 -25.18 -21.23
C LEU A 83 -15.37 -23.76 -20.82
N GLN A 84 -14.61 -23.14 -19.90
CA GLN A 84 -14.81 -21.74 -19.50
C GLN A 84 -14.31 -20.73 -20.55
N ALA A 85 -13.33 -21.13 -21.37
CA ALA A 85 -12.73 -20.31 -22.40
C ALA A 85 -13.54 -20.33 -23.71
N ASP A 86 -14.17 -21.46 -24.04
CA ASP A 86 -14.87 -21.63 -25.31
C ASP A 86 -16.29 -21.03 -25.25
N PRO A 87 -16.65 -20.08 -26.12
CA PRO A 87 -18.00 -19.55 -26.18
C PRO A 87 -18.91 -20.56 -26.88
N VAL A 88 -19.90 -21.09 -26.17
CA VAL A 88 -21.06 -21.72 -26.83
C VAL A 88 -21.75 -20.63 -27.66
N PRO A 89 -21.80 -20.74 -29.00
CA PRO A 89 -22.53 -19.78 -29.81
C PRO A 89 -24.01 -19.91 -29.46
N SER A 90 -24.56 -18.89 -28.80
CA SER A 90 -26.00 -18.79 -28.62
C SER A 90 -26.61 -18.32 -29.94
N GLU A 91 -27.49 -19.13 -30.53
CA GLU A 91 -28.18 -18.87 -31.81
C GLU A 91 -29.08 -17.61 -31.79
N HIS A 92 -29.13 -16.86 -30.68
CA HIS A 92 -30.11 -15.80 -30.42
C HIS A 92 -29.50 -14.41 -30.19
N THR A 93 -28.19 -14.22 -30.39
CA THR A 93 -27.56 -12.90 -30.23
C THR A 93 -27.18 -12.36 -31.60
N GLY A 94 -27.79 -11.23 -32.01
CA GLY A 94 -27.33 -10.42 -33.16
C GLY A 94 -25.83 -10.08 -33.06
N PRO A 95 -25.21 -9.48 -34.10
CA PRO A 95 -23.76 -9.48 -34.32
C PRO A 95 -22.98 -9.35 -33.01
N GLY A 96 -22.50 -10.51 -32.54
CA GLY A 96 -22.16 -10.70 -31.14
C GLY A 96 -20.98 -9.85 -30.76
N VAL A 97 -21.20 -8.93 -29.82
CA VAL A 97 -20.12 -8.16 -29.20
C VAL A 97 -19.13 -9.16 -28.60
N THR A 98 -17.95 -9.25 -29.22
CA THR A 98 -16.91 -10.20 -28.81
C THR A 98 -16.41 -9.91 -27.39
N ARG A 99 -15.91 -10.93 -26.69
CA ARG A 99 -15.24 -10.74 -25.40
C ARG A 99 -14.10 -9.72 -25.51
N ALA A 100 -13.39 -9.70 -26.62
CA ALA A 100 -12.31 -8.76 -26.89
C ALA A 100 -12.81 -7.31 -26.92
N SER A 101 -13.96 -7.03 -27.56
CA SER A 101 -14.56 -5.69 -27.56
C SER A 101 -15.05 -5.29 -26.16
N LEU A 102 -15.69 -6.20 -25.41
CA LEU A 102 -16.09 -5.90 -24.02
C LEU A 102 -14.89 -5.60 -23.12
N GLN A 103 -13.79 -6.34 -23.28
CA GLN A 103 -12.56 -6.10 -22.52
C GLN A 103 -11.92 -4.76 -22.90
N ALA A 104 -11.93 -4.40 -24.18
CA ALA A 104 -11.46 -3.10 -24.65
C ALA A 104 -12.33 -1.96 -24.09
N ASP A 105 -13.65 -2.13 -24.07
CA ASP A 105 -14.58 -1.15 -23.52
C ASP A 105 -14.40 -0.95 -22.01
N LEU A 106 -14.15 -2.04 -21.27
CA LEU A 106 -13.83 -1.97 -19.84
C LEU A 106 -12.53 -1.19 -19.60
N LEU A 107 -11.46 -1.48 -20.35
CA LEU A 107 -10.21 -0.74 -20.25
C LEU A 107 -10.41 0.75 -20.57
N ALA A 108 -11.13 1.06 -21.65
CA ALA A 108 -11.45 2.43 -22.03
C ALA A 108 -12.31 3.16 -20.98
N ALA A 109 -13.21 2.45 -20.28
CA ALA A 109 -13.98 2.99 -19.16
C ALA A 109 -13.09 3.26 -17.94
N HIS A 110 -12.19 2.34 -17.60
CA HIS A 110 -11.24 2.51 -16.49
C HIS A 110 -10.30 3.70 -16.72
N GLU A 111 -9.76 3.85 -17.92
CA GLU A 111 -8.93 5.00 -18.26
C GLU A 111 -9.70 6.33 -18.17
N ARG A 112 -10.96 6.36 -18.63
CA ARG A 112 -11.82 7.54 -18.48
C ARG A 112 -12.07 7.87 -17.02
N ALA A 113 -12.35 6.87 -16.19
CA ALA A 113 -12.53 7.05 -14.75
C ALA A 113 -11.26 7.62 -14.08
N ALA A 114 -10.08 7.10 -14.45
CA ALA A 114 -8.81 7.61 -13.95
C ALA A 114 -8.57 9.07 -14.34
N ARG A 115 -8.84 9.44 -15.61
CA ARG A 115 -8.73 10.83 -16.09
C ARG A 115 -9.69 11.77 -15.36
N LEU A 116 -10.93 11.35 -15.14
CA LEU A 116 -11.91 12.13 -14.38
C LEU A 116 -11.50 12.28 -12.92
N GLY A 117 -10.99 11.22 -12.28
CA GLY A 117 -10.48 11.27 -10.92
C GLY A 117 -9.32 12.26 -10.76
N ALA A 118 -8.34 12.24 -11.67
CA ALA A 118 -7.25 13.20 -11.68
C ALA A 118 -7.74 14.65 -11.85
N ARG A 119 -8.76 14.85 -12.70
CA ARG A 119 -9.35 16.18 -12.91
C ARG A 119 -10.09 16.68 -11.67
N ILE A 120 -10.81 15.82 -10.96
CA ILE A 120 -11.48 16.16 -9.70
C ILE A 120 -10.44 16.60 -8.67
N GLN A 121 -9.37 15.82 -8.46
CA GLN A 121 -8.29 16.19 -7.54
C GLN A 121 -7.64 17.54 -7.88
N GLN A 122 -7.42 17.81 -9.17
CA GLN A 122 -6.90 19.10 -9.61
C GLN A 122 -7.86 20.25 -9.29
N LEU A 123 -9.17 20.05 -9.49
CA LEU A 123 -10.19 21.07 -9.20
C LEU A 123 -10.33 21.29 -7.69
N GLU A 124 -10.33 20.24 -6.88
CA GLU A 124 -10.36 20.32 -5.42
C GLU A 124 -9.14 21.07 -4.87
N LYS A 125 -7.95 20.81 -5.41
CA LYS A 125 -6.74 21.55 -5.04
C LYS A 125 -6.88 23.04 -5.36
N ARG A 126 -7.32 23.38 -6.58
CA ARG A 126 -7.53 24.79 -6.98
C ARG A 126 -8.62 25.48 -6.16
N LEU A 127 -9.68 24.75 -5.80
CA LEU A 127 -10.73 25.26 -4.93
C LEU A 127 -10.18 25.53 -3.52
N SER A 128 -9.40 24.60 -2.98
CA SER A 128 -8.76 24.75 -1.66
C SER A 128 -7.80 25.94 -1.64
N GLU A 129 -7.00 26.12 -2.69
CA GLU A 129 -6.12 27.29 -2.84
C GLU A 129 -6.92 28.60 -2.91
N ALA A 130 -7.99 28.64 -3.71
CA ALA A 130 -8.83 29.83 -3.85
C ALA A 130 -9.57 30.18 -2.55
N LEU A 131 -10.08 29.17 -1.83
CA LEU A 131 -10.72 29.34 -0.53
C LEU A 131 -9.70 29.70 0.57
N GLY A 132 -8.49 29.14 0.51
CA GLY A 132 -7.39 29.53 1.40
C GLY A 132 -7.00 30.99 1.20
N GLU A 133 -6.89 31.44 -0.04
CA GLU A 133 -6.62 32.84 -0.38
C GLU A 133 -7.77 33.76 0.05
N GLN A 134 -9.02 33.32 -0.07
CA GLN A 134 -10.18 34.09 0.36
C GLN A 134 -10.28 34.18 1.88
N THR A 135 -10.12 33.08 2.60
CA THR A 135 -10.11 33.07 4.07
C THR A 135 -8.92 33.86 4.62
N TRP A 136 -7.76 33.83 3.96
CA TRP A 136 -6.62 34.68 4.28
C TRP A 136 -6.97 36.18 4.15
N ARG A 137 -7.57 36.58 3.03
CA ARG A 137 -8.05 37.95 2.80
C ARG A 137 -9.11 38.39 3.82
N GLU A 138 -10.04 37.51 4.17
CA GLU A 138 -11.13 37.80 5.12
C GLU A 138 -10.67 37.81 6.58
N SER A 139 -9.58 37.11 6.91
CA SER A 139 -9.01 37.07 8.27
C SER A 139 -8.37 38.39 8.71
N GLY A 140 -8.29 39.39 7.82
CA GLY A 140 -7.70 40.70 8.14
C GLY A 140 -6.18 40.68 8.34
N LEU A 141 -5.55 39.52 8.16
CA LEU A 141 -4.12 39.38 7.93
C LEU A 141 -3.89 39.81 6.48
N GLY A 142 -3.65 41.10 6.26
CA GLY A 142 -3.56 41.68 4.92
C GLY A 142 -2.55 40.97 4.01
N ALA A 143 -2.55 41.37 2.73
CA ALA A 143 -1.68 40.80 1.70
C ALA A 143 -0.19 40.81 2.13
N ARG A 144 0.66 40.05 1.43
CA ARG A 144 2.10 39.96 1.71
C ARG A 144 2.80 41.32 1.89
N THR A 145 2.26 42.39 1.32
CA THR A 145 2.65 43.79 1.55
C THR A 145 2.55 44.25 3.01
N ASP A 146 1.56 43.80 3.79
CA ASP A 146 1.43 44.16 5.21
C ASP A 146 2.46 43.41 6.06
N ILE A 147 2.76 42.16 5.72
CA ILE A 147 3.85 41.40 6.36
C ILE A 147 5.21 42.06 6.05
N ASP A 148 5.44 42.44 4.79
CA ASP A 148 6.68 43.12 4.40
C ASP A 148 6.77 44.53 5.04
N ALA A 149 5.67 45.26 5.16
CA ALA A 149 5.60 46.53 5.87
C ALA A 149 5.86 46.37 7.38
N LEU A 150 5.35 45.29 8.00
CA LEU A 150 5.65 44.95 9.39
C LEU A 150 7.12 44.61 9.57
N HIS A 151 7.73 43.84 8.67
CA HIS A 151 9.17 43.58 8.70
C HIS A 151 9.98 44.88 8.55
N GLN A 152 9.62 45.76 7.62
CA GLN A 152 10.26 47.07 7.49
C GLN A 152 10.12 47.89 8.77
N ARG A 153 8.95 47.83 9.43
CA ARG A 153 8.73 48.54 10.69
C ARG A 153 9.55 47.96 11.83
N ILE A 154 9.67 46.64 11.91
CA ILE A 154 10.53 45.96 12.88
C ILE A 154 11.98 46.40 12.69
N SER A 155 12.50 46.35 11.46
CA SER A 155 13.88 46.78 11.18
C SER A 155 14.11 48.26 11.50
N GLN A 156 13.15 49.13 11.22
CA GLN A 156 13.23 50.55 11.63
C GLN A 156 13.27 50.69 13.14
N LEU A 157 12.40 49.98 13.87
CA LEU A 157 12.36 50.04 15.34
C LEU A 157 13.63 49.47 15.97
N GLU A 158 14.23 48.44 15.38
CA GLU A 158 15.53 47.90 15.80
C GLU A 158 16.66 48.92 15.60
N GLN A 159 16.71 49.58 14.44
CA GLN A 159 17.68 50.65 14.17
C GLN A 159 17.52 51.81 15.15
N HIS A 160 16.30 52.26 15.41
CA HIS A 160 16.02 53.29 16.41
C HIS A 160 16.45 52.88 17.82
N ASN A 161 16.26 51.61 18.20
CA ASN A 161 16.73 51.12 19.50
C ASN A 161 18.25 51.11 19.61
N LEU A 162 18.96 50.77 18.54
CA LEU A 162 20.43 50.80 18.52
C LEU A 162 20.94 52.23 18.63
N ASP A 163 20.37 53.16 17.88
CA ASP A 163 20.73 54.59 17.93
C ASP A 163 20.49 55.18 19.33
N LEU A 164 19.32 54.89 19.94
CA LEU A 164 19.03 55.34 21.31
C LEU A 164 19.99 54.76 22.34
N LYS A 165 20.41 53.50 22.19
CA LYS A 165 21.43 52.91 23.08
C LYS A 165 22.77 53.59 22.92
N GLN A 166 23.20 53.84 21.69
CA GLN A 166 24.45 54.56 21.42
C GLN A 166 24.41 55.97 22.03
N GLN A 167 23.30 56.69 21.90
CA GLN A 167 23.14 58.00 22.51
C GLN A 167 23.20 57.95 24.04
N LEU A 168 22.66 56.90 24.67
CA LEU A 168 22.78 56.71 26.12
C LEU A 168 24.23 56.47 26.53
N ASP A 169 24.94 55.58 25.83
CA ASP A 169 26.35 55.28 26.11
C ASP A 169 27.22 56.54 26.02
N GLU A 170 27.03 57.35 24.96
CA GLU A 170 27.71 58.64 24.81
C GLU A 170 27.44 59.60 25.97
N ARG A 171 26.18 59.72 26.40
CA ARG A 171 25.82 60.61 27.52
C ARG A 171 26.37 60.09 28.85
N GLU A 172 26.48 58.78 29.03
CA GLU A 172 27.10 58.18 30.22
C GLU A 172 28.60 58.48 30.26
N GLU A 173 29.30 58.38 29.12
CA GLU A 173 30.69 58.78 28.99
C GLU A 173 30.90 60.28 29.28
N ASP A 174 30.07 61.15 28.68
CA ASP A 174 30.09 62.60 28.91
C ASP A 174 29.92 62.93 30.40
N LEU A 175 28.97 62.26 31.05
CA LEU A 175 28.67 62.47 32.47
C LEU A 175 29.80 61.93 33.37
N ALA A 176 30.39 60.79 33.01
CA ALA A 176 31.56 60.26 33.70
C ALA A 176 32.75 61.22 33.60
N ALA A 177 33.00 61.79 32.41
CA ALA A 177 34.03 62.80 32.18
C ALA A 177 33.76 64.08 32.99
N ALA A 178 32.53 64.59 32.98
CA ALA A 178 32.13 65.76 33.77
C ALA A 178 32.32 65.52 35.29
N ARG A 179 31.94 64.34 35.79
CA ARG A 179 32.17 63.96 37.19
C ARG A 179 33.65 63.82 37.52
N ALA A 180 34.47 63.30 36.61
CA ALA A 180 35.92 63.23 36.79
C ALA A 180 36.55 64.64 36.85
N ALA A 181 36.21 65.52 35.93
CA ALA A 181 36.67 66.91 35.91
C ALA A 181 36.22 67.68 37.17
N ASN A 182 34.97 67.48 37.62
CA ASN A 182 34.48 68.08 38.86
C ASN A 182 35.28 67.60 40.08
N ARG A 183 35.56 66.29 40.18
CA ARG A 183 36.42 65.73 41.23
C ARG A 183 37.84 66.31 41.18
N GLU A 184 38.42 66.45 40.00
CA GLU A 184 39.75 67.04 39.84
C GLU A 184 39.78 68.52 40.25
N LEU A 185 38.79 69.31 39.84
CA LEU A 185 38.66 70.71 40.24
C LEU A 185 38.52 70.85 41.75
N MET A 186 37.67 70.02 42.37
CA MET A 186 37.53 70.01 43.83
C MET A 186 38.83 69.57 44.53
N ALA A 187 39.56 68.60 43.97
CA ALA A 187 40.88 68.22 44.48
C ALA A 187 41.88 69.38 44.43
N ARG A 188 41.93 70.15 43.31
CA ARG A 188 42.78 71.34 43.15
C ARG A 188 42.40 72.48 44.11
N LEU A 189 41.11 72.68 44.38
CA LEU A 189 40.65 73.69 45.34
C LEU A 189 40.96 73.29 46.79
N ASN A 190 40.87 72.00 47.10
CA ASN A 190 41.10 71.47 48.45
C ASN A 190 42.58 71.25 48.78
N THR A 191 43.48 71.21 47.78
CA THR A 191 44.92 71.26 48.04
C THR A 191 45.28 72.66 48.57
N PRO A 192 45.71 72.80 49.83
CA PRO A 192 46.08 74.12 50.36
C PRO A 192 47.21 74.67 49.51
N THR A 193 47.03 75.89 49.01
CA THR A 193 48.05 76.62 48.27
C THR A 193 49.28 76.75 49.17
N ARG A 194 50.25 75.84 49.03
CA ARG A 194 51.60 76.00 49.59
C ARG A 194 52.28 77.11 48.80
N LEU A 195 51.93 78.34 49.14
CA LEU A 195 52.79 79.48 48.90
C LEU A 195 53.96 79.38 49.88
N ARG A 196 55.13 79.64 49.30
CA ARG A 196 56.48 79.70 49.87
C ARG A 196 56.57 80.39 51.22
#